data_AF-A0A9E2DDX2-F1
#
_entry.id   AF-A0A9E2DDX2-F1
#
_cell.length_a   1.000
_cell.length_b   1.000
_cell.length_c   1.000
_cell.angle_alpha   90.00
_cell.angle_beta   90.00
_cell.angle_gamma   90.00
#
_symmetry.space_group_name_H-M   'P 1'
#
loop_
_entity.id
_entity.type
_entity.pdbx_description
1 polymer ?
#
loop_
_entity_poly.entity_id
_entity_poly.type
_entity_poly.pdbx_seq_one_letter_code
_entity_poly.pdbx_strand_id
1 'polypeptide(L)' 'MNRQQGIGKNVTLDNPGFIHETARLQGKVYVGPEVSVWTYAVTRCEQFEIHIGARSNIQDFVMIHEGVSTGTRIGE' A
#
# COMPACT_ATOMS: atom_id res chain seq x y z
N MET A 1 3.78 -17.45 9.94
CA MET A 1 3.35 -16.11 10.38
C MET A 1 2.04 -15.80 9.66
N ASN A 2 0.95 -15.57 10.39
CA ASN A 2 -0.35 -15.26 9.78
C ASN A 2 -0.25 -13.88 9.12
N ARG A 3 -0.38 -13.81 7.79
CA ARG A 3 -0.55 -12.53 7.10
C ARG A 3 -1.85 -11.89 7.58
N GLN A 4 -1.81 -10.60 7.88
CA GLN A 4 -3.00 -9.81 8.19
C GLN A 4 -3.99 -9.95 7.04
N GLN A 5 -5.28 -10.23 7.34
CA GLN A 5 -6.30 -10.31 6.31
C GLN A 5 -6.31 -9.01 5.51
N GLY A 6 -6.26 -9.11 4.17
CA GLY A 6 -6.27 -7.96 3.27
C GLY A 6 -4.94 -7.58 2.63
N ILE A 7 -3.83 -8.19 3.05
CA ILE A 7 -2.49 -7.93 2.50
C ILE A 7 -2.07 -9.04 1.53
N GLY A 8 -2.00 -8.70 0.24
CA GLY A 8 -1.65 -9.62 -0.85
C GLY A 8 -0.22 -10.12 -0.78
N LYS A 9 0.03 -11.30 -1.37
CA LYS A 9 1.33 -12.01 -1.32
C LYS A 9 2.53 -11.19 -1.83
N ASN A 10 2.31 -10.31 -2.80
CA ASN A 10 3.33 -9.49 -3.47
C ASN A 10 3.52 -8.11 -2.82
N VAL A 11 2.86 -7.86 -1.68
CA VAL A 11 3.07 -6.64 -0.90
C VAL A 11 4.29 -6.83 -0.02
N THR A 12 5.20 -5.85 -0.07
CA THR A 12 6.37 -5.72 0.80
C THR A 12 6.07 -4.66 1.85
N LEU A 13 6.15 -5.06 3.13
CA LEU A 13 6.02 -4.18 4.28
C LEU A 13 7.40 -3.95 4.88
N ASP A 14 7.92 -2.74 4.78
CA ASP A 14 9.21 -2.34 5.32
C ASP A 14 9.00 -1.47 6.56
N ASN A 15 8.81 -2.12 7.71
CA ASN A 15 8.56 -1.49 9.00
C ASN A 15 7.52 -0.33 8.98
N PRO A 16 6.31 -0.56 8.44
CA PRO A 16 5.26 0.47 8.43
C PRO A 16 4.87 0.85 9.86
N GLY A 17 4.50 2.11 10.05
CA GLY A 17 4.08 2.62 11.36
C GLY A 17 2.69 2.11 11.75
N PHE A 18 1.77 2.03 10.78
CA PHE A 18 0.39 1.61 11.03
C PHE A 18 -0.30 1.08 9.77
N ILE A 19 -1.00 -0.05 9.87
CA ILE A 19 -1.91 -0.55 8.82
C ILE A 19 -3.20 -1.01 9.48
N HIS A 20 -4.29 -0.30 9.21
CA HIS A 20 -5.60 -0.67 9.70
C HIS A 20 -6.05 -2.02 9.12
N GLU A 21 -6.71 -2.86 9.92
CA GLU A 21 -7.11 -4.23 9.52
C GLU A 21 -8.11 -4.27 8.34
N THR A 22 -8.82 -3.18 8.10
CA THR A 22 -9.74 -3.04 6.97
C THR A 22 -9.07 -2.61 5.67
N ALA A 23 -7.80 -2.17 5.71
CA ALA A 23 -7.05 -1.80 4.52
C ALA A 23 -6.87 -3.01 3.58
N ARG A 24 -6.85 -2.76 2.28
CA ARG A 24 -6.67 -3.80 1.26
C ARG A 24 -5.50 -3.44 0.35
N LEU A 25 -4.38 -4.12 0.52
CA LEU A 25 -3.18 -3.89 -0.29
C LEU A 25 -3.00 -5.06 -1.26
N GLN A 26 -3.18 -4.82 -2.56
CA GLN A 26 -3.13 -5.86 -3.60
C GLN A 26 -2.20 -5.45 -4.74
N GLY A 27 -1.54 -6.46 -5.34
CA GLY A 27 -0.56 -6.26 -6.41
C GLY A 27 0.88 -6.11 -5.92
N LYS A 28 1.76 -5.56 -6.77
CA LYS A 28 3.17 -5.27 -6.44
C LYS A 28 3.24 -3.91 -5.72
N VAL A 29 3.19 -3.96 -4.39
CA VAL A 29 3.10 -2.76 -3.55
C VAL A 29 4.25 -2.75 -2.55
N TYR A 30 4.99 -1.65 -2.48
CA TYR A 30 5.95 -1.38 -1.42
C TYR A 30 5.38 -0.35 -0.44
N VAL A 31 5.45 -0.67 0.85
CA VAL A 31 5.06 0.21 1.96
C VAL A 31 6.29 0.47 2.81
N GLY A 32 6.80 1.70 2.75
CA GLY A 32 8.03 2.10 3.42
C GLY A 32 7.91 2.35 4.93
N PRO A 33 9.04 2.68 5.58
CA PRO A 33 9.10 2.90 7.02
C PRO A 33 8.15 3.99 7.51
N GLU A 34 7.53 3.76 8.67
CA GLU A 34 6.64 4.73 9.32
C GLU A 34 5.42 5.17 8.49
N VAL A 35 5.10 4.47 7.39
CA VAL A 35 3.87 4.71 6.64
C VAL A 35 2.65 4.33 7.49
N SER A 36 1.60 5.14 7.42
CA SER A 36 0.29 4.86 8.02
C SER A 36 -0.77 4.67 6.93
N VAL A 37 -1.47 3.53 6.95
CA VAL A 37 -2.60 3.22 6.05
C VAL A 37 -3.88 3.04 6.87
N TRP A 38 -4.88 3.86 6.58
CA TRP A 38 -6.09 4.02 7.39
C TRP A 38 -7.30 3.27 6.83
N THR A 39 -8.46 3.47 7.46
CA THR A 39 -9.64 2.61 7.31
C THR A 39 -10.09 2.53 5.85
N TYR A 40 -10.28 1.30 5.35
CA TYR A 40 -10.77 1.04 4.00
C TYR A 40 -9.94 1.67 2.86
N ALA A 41 -8.69 2.07 3.11
CA ALA A 41 -7.77 2.41 2.04
C ALA A 41 -7.43 1.17 1.20
N VAL A 42 -7.36 1.35 -0.12
CA VAL A 42 -7.13 0.27 -1.08
C VAL A 42 -5.98 0.62 -2.02
N THR A 43 -5.05 -0.31 -2.20
CA THR A 43 -4.11 -0.31 -3.33
C THR A 43 -4.42 -1.49 -4.25
N ARG A 44 -4.44 -1.26 -5.56
CA ARG A 44 -4.55 -2.33 -6.56
C ARG A 44 -3.70 -2.00 -7.79
N CYS A 45 -2.88 -2.95 -8.21
CA CYS A 45 -2.06 -2.86 -9.42
C CYS A 45 -1.87 -4.26 -10.03
N GLU A 46 -1.78 -4.32 -11.36
CA GLU A 46 -1.69 -5.55 -12.13
C GLU A 46 -0.42 -5.61 -12.99
N GLN A 47 0.04 -4.48 -13.52
CA GLN A 47 1.11 -4.39 -14.51
C GLN A 47 2.38 -3.72 -13.97
N PHE A 48 2.23 -2.60 -13.27
CA PHE A 48 3.27 -1.79 -12.66
C PHE A 48 3.16 -1.81 -11.13
N GLU A 49 4.09 -1.13 -10.46
CA GLU A 49 4.16 -1.12 -9.01
C GLU A 49 3.57 0.14 -8.38
N ILE A 50 3.14 0.00 -7.14
CA ILE A 50 2.82 1.12 -6.26
C ILE A 50 3.93 1.23 -5.21
N HIS A 51 4.54 2.40 -5.09
CA HIS A 51 5.58 2.70 -4.11
C HIS A 51 5.10 3.78 -3.15
N ILE A 52 4.90 3.42 -1.90
CA ILE A 52 4.54 4.35 -0.82
C ILE A 52 5.79 4.56 0.03
N GLY A 53 6.43 5.72 -0.16
CA GLY A 53 7.65 6.13 0.51
C GLY A 53 7.45 6.44 2.00
N ALA A 54 8.57 6.49 2.72
CA ALA A 54 8.60 6.61 4.17
C ALA A 54 7.77 7.79 4.71
N ARG A 55 7.16 7.60 5.89
CA ARG A 55 6.38 8.61 6.64
C ARG A 55 5.14 9.15 5.90
N SER A 56 4.74 8.53 4.79
CA SER A 56 3.51 8.89 4.07
C SER A 56 2.26 8.47 4.85
N ASN A 57 1.19 9.25 4.74
CA ASN A 57 -0.12 8.92 5.29
C ASN A 57 -1.14 8.68 4.18
N ILE A 58 -1.73 7.48 4.15
CA ILE A 58 -2.81 7.11 3.23
C ILE A 58 -4.10 7.02 4.02
N GLN A 59 -4.88 8.10 3.96
CA GLN A 59 -6.10 8.29 4.77
C GLN A 59 -7.25 7.40 4.31
N ASP A 60 -8.33 7.43 5.08
CA ASP A 60 -9.51 6.60 4.91
C ASP A 60 -10.12 6.69 3.51
N PHE A 61 -10.59 5.55 3.00
CA PHE A 61 -11.27 5.40 1.69
C PHE A 61 -10.45 5.81 0.45
N VAL A 62 -9.15 6.10 0.59
CA VAL A 62 -8.29 6.37 -0.57
C VAL A 62 -8.15 5.11 -1.43
N MET A 63 -8.26 5.28 -2.75
CA MET A 63 -7.88 4.26 -3.74
C MET A 63 -6.63 4.69 -4.49
N ILE A 64 -5.61 3.84 -4.48
CA ILE A 64 -4.39 4.01 -5.27
C ILE A 64 -4.36 2.91 -6.32
N HIS A 65 -4.32 3.33 -7.58
CA HIS A 65 -4.13 2.45 -8.72
C HIS A 65 -2.85 2.83 -9.46
N GLU A 66 -2.44 2.00 -10.42
CA GLU A 66 -1.41 2.33 -11.41
C GLU A 66 -1.98 3.05 -12.63
N GLY A 67 -1.10 3.72 -13.38
CA GLY A 67 -1.42 4.29 -14.68
C GLY A 67 -1.20 3.30 -15.84
N VAL A 68 -1.63 3.68 -17.04
CA VAL A 68 -1.54 2.84 -18.26
C VAL A 68 -0.10 2.42 -18.60
N SER A 69 0.88 3.28 -18.30
CA SER A 69 2.29 3.07 -18.64
C SER A 69 3.25 3.41 -17.50
N THR A 70 2.72 3.68 -16.31
CA THR A 70 3.49 4.15 -15.16
C THR A 70 2.97 3.55 -13.86
N GLY A 71 3.88 3.22 -12.95
CA GLY A 71 3.53 2.94 -11.56
C GLY A 71 3.15 4.21 -10.80
N THR A 72 2.62 4.04 -9.59
CA THR A 72 2.26 5.17 -8.72
C THR A 72 3.28 5.33 -7.61
N ARG A 73 3.88 6.51 -7.50
CA ARG A 73 4.84 6.87 -6.45
C ARG A 73 4.24 7.92 -5.53
N ILE A 74 4.27 7.67 -4.23
CA ILE A 74 3.81 8.58 -3.18
C ILE A 74 4.98 8.79 -2.22
N GLY A 75 5.41 10.03 -2.00
CA GLY A 75 6.56 10.31 -1.16
C GLY A 75 7.91 9.91 -1.80
N GLU A 76 8.88 9.53 -0.97
CA GLU A 76 10.25 9.15 -1.35
C GLU A 76 10.32 7.82 -2.11
#